data_AF-A0A2D9D6H5-F1
#
_entry.id   AF-A0A2D9D6H5-F1
#
_cell.length_a   1.000
_cell.length_b   1.000
_cell.length_c   1.000
_cell.angle_alpha   90.00
_cell.angle_beta   90.00
_cell.angle_gamma   90.00
#
_symmetry.space_group_name_H-M   'P 1'
#
loop_
_entity.id
_entity.type
_entity.pdbx_description
1 polymer ?
#
loop_
_entity_poly.entity_id
_entity_poly.type
_entity_poly.pdbx_seq_one_letter_code
_entity_poly.pdbx_strand_id
1 'polypeptide(L)'
;KNKFELFLKKNNVDIIYFTSPSQYSLYLEDTKFLITVPDVDHRHHIEFPEAVNNSEFERKNEIFSKALPKALAIFTNAKIIKERLKKYYNISEERVYIINLRPAHSVDNFVYEKDKHDFNHRIYGYFRSYIL
;
A
#
# COMPACT_ATOMS: atom_id res chain seq x y z
N LYS A 1 -22.36 8.21 15.31
CA LYS A 1 -20.98 8.52 14.87
C LYS A 1 -19.98 7.85 15.79
N ASN A 2 -19.04 7.11 15.21
CA ASN A 2 -17.97 6.44 15.95
C ASN A 2 -16.97 7.43 16.59
N LYS A 3 -16.15 6.94 17.53
CA LYS A 3 -15.18 7.75 18.29
C LYS A 3 -14.13 8.43 17.40
N PHE A 4 -13.72 7.78 16.32
CA PHE A 4 -12.73 8.33 15.39
C PHE A 4 -13.30 9.53 14.64
N GLU A 5 -14.53 9.42 14.11
CA GLU A 5 -15.24 10.54 13.47
C GLU A 5 -15.41 11.75 14.41
N LEU A 6 -15.76 11.51 15.67
CA LEU A 6 -15.89 12.56 16.67
C LEU A 6 -14.55 13.26 16.96
N PHE A 7 -13.46 12.50 17.03
CA PHE A 7 -12.12 13.05 17.19
C PHE A 7 -11.75 13.96 16.02
N LEU A 8 -12.02 13.54 14.78
CA LEU A 8 -11.73 14.34 13.59
C LEU A 8 -12.54 15.63 13.55
N LYS A 9 -13.85 15.52 13.82
CA LYS A 9 -14.74 16.68 13.90
C LYS A 9 -14.29 17.68 14.96
N LYS A 10 -13.88 17.21 16.14
CA LYS A 10 -13.39 18.08 17.23
C LYS A 10 -12.11 18.84 16.84
N ASN A 11 -11.28 18.25 15.99
CA ASN A 11 -10.03 18.86 15.51
C ASN A 11 -10.20 19.62 14.19
N ASN A 12 -11.43 19.84 13.71
CA ASN A 12 -11.71 20.50 12.43
C ASN A 12 -10.95 19.89 11.24
N VAL A 13 -10.90 18.56 11.17
CA VAL A 13 -10.27 17.86 10.05
C VAL A 13 -11.28 17.70 8.91
N ASP A 14 -11.01 18.34 7.77
CA ASP A 14 -11.86 18.24 6.58
C ASP A 14 -11.59 16.98 5.73
N ILE A 15 -10.32 16.56 5.67
CA ILE A 15 -9.86 15.43 4.86
C ILE A 15 -8.73 14.66 5.55
N ILE A 16 -8.74 13.34 5.41
CA ILE A 16 -7.64 12.48 5.86
C ILE A 16 -6.93 11.87 4.65
N TYR A 17 -5.61 11.76 4.72
CA TYR A 17 -4.85 10.93 3.79
C TYR A 17 -4.23 9.73 4.51
N PHE A 18 -4.69 8.52 4.16
CA PHE A 18 -4.08 7.27 4.60
C PHE A 18 -2.96 6.88 3.64
N THR A 19 -1.72 6.85 4.13
CA THR A 19 -0.53 6.48 3.34
C THR A 19 -0.40 4.97 3.10
N SER A 20 -1.33 4.18 3.63
CA SER A 20 -1.44 2.73 3.44
C SER A 20 -2.90 2.29 3.63
N PRO A 21 -3.25 1.04 3.26
CA PRO A 21 -4.58 0.52 3.49
C PRO A 21 -4.87 0.37 4.99
N SER A 22 -5.54 1.36 5.57
CA SER A 22 -5.80 1.45 7.00
C SER A 22 -7.20 0.96 7.36
N GLN A 23 -7.35 0.20 8.44
CA GLN A 23 -8.67 -0.14 8.98
C GLN A 23 -9.46 1.10 9.40
N TYR A 24 -8.79 2.20 9.75
CA TYR A 24 -9.46 3.44 10.13
C TYR A 24 -10.33 4.04 9.02
N SER A 25 -10.03 3.78 7.75
CA SER A 25 -10.87 4.22 6.64
C SER A 25 -12.25 3.54 6.62
N LEU A 26 -12.40 2.38 7.28
CA LEU A 26 -13.69 1.72 7.42
C LEU A 26 -14.64 2.50 8.33
N TYR A 27 -14.10 3.15 9.35
CA TYR A 27 -14.87 3.94 10.32
C TYR A 27 -15.27 5.32 9.79
N LEU A 28 -14.72 5.79 8.67
CA LEU A 28 -15.13 7.09 8.15
C LEU A 28 -16.54 7.04 7.57
N GLU A 29 -17.41 7.84 8.18
CA GLU A 29 -18.82 7.99 7.80
C GLU A 29 -18.98 9.26 6.93
N ASP A 30 -18.52 10.41 7.41
CA ASP A 30 -18.75 11.70 6.75
C ASP A 30 -17.45 12.36 6.26
N THR A 31 -16.38 12.24 7.05
CA THR A 31 -15.06 12.81 6.76
C THR A 31 -14.52 12.22 5.47
N LYS A 32 -14.11 13.10 4.54
CA LYS A 32 -13.56 12.66 3.26
C LYS A 32 -12.15 12.12 3.46
N PHE A 33 -11.76 11.19 2.60
CA PHE A 33 -10.42 10.63 2.68
C PHE A 33 -9.85 10.23 1.34
N LEU A 34 -8.52 10.24 1.32
CA LEU A 34 -7.64 9.72 0.30
C LEU A 34 -6.94 8.49 0.86
N ILE A 35 -6.57 7.54 0.00
CA ILE A 35 -5.91 6.31 0.46
C ILE A 35 -4.87 5.82 -0.55
N THR A 36 -3.71 5.38 -0.07
CA THR A 36 -2.69 4.73 -0.89
C THR A 36 -2.85 3.21 -0.85
N VAL A 37 -2.86 2.59 -2.02
CA VAL A 37 -2.85 1.13 -2.20
C VAL A 37 -1.56 0.74 -2.94
N PRO A 38 -0.56 0.20 -2.22
CA PRO A 38 0.74 -0.16 -2.81
C PRO A 38 0.68 -1.49 -3.58
N ASP A 39 -0.24 -2.38 -3.25
CA ASP A 39 -0.43 -3.67 -3.90
C ASP A 39 -1.85 -4.20 -3.65
N VAL A 40 -2.22 -5.22 -4.42
CA VAL A 40 -3.44 -6.04 -4.23
C VAL A 40 -3.06 -7.52 -4.16
N ASP A 41 -1.88 -7.79 -3.62
CA ASP A 41 -1.15 -9.04 -3.88
C ASP A 41 -1.82 -10.26 -3.23
N HIS A 42 -2.52 -10.02 -2.12
CA HIS A 42 -3.37 -11.00 -1.44
C HIS A 42 -4.45 -11.63 -2.36
N ARG A 43 -4.79 -11.01 -3.49
CA ARG A 43 -5.74 -11.56 -4.49
C ARG A 43 -5.05 -12.40 -5.58
N HIS A 44 -3.73 -12.41 -5.64
CA HIS A 44 -2.95 -13.06 -6.69
C HIS A 44 -2.12 -14.21 -6.15
N HIS A 45 -1.45 -14.02 -5.02
CA HIS A 45 -0.55 -15.01 -4.46
C HIS A 45 -1.11 -15.66 -3.19
N ILE A 46 -2.19 -16.43 -3.37
CA ILE A 46 -2.87 -17.14 -2.27
C ILE A 46 -2.06 -18.33 -1.75
N GLU A 47 -1.03 -18.76 -2.48
CA GLU A 47 -0.08 -19.79 -2.07
C GLU A 47 0.84 -19.33 -0.92
N PHE A 48 1.03 -18.02 -0.73
CA PHE A 48 1.92 -17.51 0.30
C PHE A 48 1.21 -17.38 1.65
N PRO A 49 1.77 -17.95 2.73
CA PRO A 49 1.16 -17.87 4.05
C PRO A 49 1.00 -16.43 4.54
N GLU A 50 1.89 -15.51 4.15
CA GLU A 50 1.80 -14.08 4.50
C GLU A 50 0.59 -13.38 3.88
N ALA A 51 0.05 -13.93 2.79
CA ALA A 51 -1.11 -13.38 2.11
C ALA A 51 -2.45 -13.90 2.66
N VAL A 52 -2.47 -15.10 3.24
CA VAL A 52 -3.71 -15.82 3.60
C VAL A 52 -3.84 -16.11 5.09
N ASN A 53 -2.73 -16.38 5.79
CA ASN A 53 -2.80 -16.77 7.20
C ASN A 53 -3.16 -15.59 8.09
N ASN A 54 -3.54 -15.90 9.34
CA ASN A 54 -3.89 -14.91 10.37
C ASN A 54 -4.99 -13.93 9.94
N SER A 55 -5.90 -14.37 9.07
CA SER A 55 -6.98 -13.56 8.52
C SER A 55 -6.49 -12.34 7.71
N GLU A 56 -5.25 -12.35 7.22
CA GLU A 56 -4.70 -11.24 6.45
C GLU A 56 -5.43 -11.03 5.13
N PHE A 57 -5.85 -12.12 4.48
CA PHE A 57 -6.67 -12.05 3.28
C PHE A 57 -7.98 -11.34 3.57
N GLU A 58 -8.72 -11.79 4.58
CA GLU A 58 -10.02 -11.24 4.98
C GLU A 58 -9.88 -9.79 5.41
N ARG A 59 -8.85 -9.47 6.19
CA ARG A 59 -8.56 -8.12 6.67
C ARG A 59 -8.29 -7.16 5.51
N LYS A 60 -7.39 -7.52 4.59
CA LYS A 60 -7.11 -6.68 3.41
C LYS A 60 -8.34 -6.59 2.50
N ASN A 61 -9.01 -7.70 2.24
CA ASN A 61 -10.17 -7.73 1.36
C ASN A 61 -11.34 -6.92 1.94
N GLU A 62 -11.55 -6.92 3.26
CA GLU A 62 -12.55 -6.08 3.93
C GLU A 62 -12.23 -4.60 3.78
N ILE A 63 -10.98 -4.19 4.07
CA ILE A 63 -10.55 -2.80 3.88
C ILE A 63 -10.80 -2.37 2.44
N PHE A 64 -10.39 -3.19 1.46
CA PHE A 64 -10.40 -2.78 0.07
C PHE A 64 -11.83 -2.75 -0.50
N SER A 65 -12.64 -3.75 -0.18
CA SER A 65 -14.04 -3.83 -0.65
C SER A 65 -14.95 -2.77 -0.03
N LYS A 66 -14.70 -2.34 1.22
CA LYS A 66 -15.58 -1.39 1.92
C LYS A 66 -15.05 0.05 1.90
N ALA A 67 -13.73 0.25 1.96
CA ALA A 67 -13.16 1.60 2.01
C ALA A 67 -12.98 2.21 0.62
N LEU A 68 -12.42 1.48 -0.35
CA LEU A 68 -12.08 2.05 -1.65
C LEU A 68 -13.28 2.65 -2.40
N PRO A 69 -14.49 2.06 -2.37
CA PRO A 69 -15.65 2.69 -2.99
C PRO A 69 -16.00 4.06 -2.41
N LYS A 70 -15.71 4.30 -1.12
CA LYS A 70 -15.96 5.55 -0.39
C LYS A 70 -14.83 6.58 -0.52
N ALA A 71 -13.64 6.16 -0.97
CA ALA A 71 -12.49 7.04 -1.08
C ALA A 71 -12.71 8.11 -2.16
N LEU A 72 -12.28 9.35 -1.85
CA LEU A 72 -12.32 10.47 -2.79
C LEU A 72 -11.30 10.27 -3.92
N ALA A 73 -10.10 9.79 -3.56
CA ALA A 73 -9.09 9.37 -4.51
C ALA A 73 -8.24 8.23 -3.93
N ILE A 74 -7.74 7.39 -4.83
CA ILE A 74 -6.88 6.26 -4.51
C ILE A 74 -5.55 6.46 -5.23
N PHE A 75 -4.45 6.37 -4.48
CA PHE A 75 -3.11 6.48 -5.02
C PHE A 75 -2.45 5.11 -5.10
N THR A 76 -1.73 4.85 -6.18
CA THR A 76 -0.92 3.64 -6.34
C THR A 76 0.38 3.97 -7.05
N ASN A 77 1.36 3.06 -7.04
CA ASN A 77 2.67 3.28 -7.62
C ASN A 77 2.84 2.72 -9.05
N ALA A 78 1.90 1.89 -9.53
CA ALA A 78 2.02 1.29 -10.86
C ALA A 78 0.69 1.12 -11.59
N LYS A 79 0.75 1.21 -12.92
CA LYS A 79 -0.42 1.00 -13.80
C LYS A 79 -1.06 -0.38 -13.62
N ILE A 80 -0.24 -1.42 -13.40
CA ILE A 80 -0.75 -2.78 -13.19
C ILE A 80 -1.66 -2.87 -11.96
N ILE A 81 -1.33 -2.15 -10.88
CA ILE A 81 -2.15 -2.13 -9.67
C ILE A 81 -3.45 -1.38 -9.93
N LYS A 82 -3.40 -0.25 -10.66
CA LYS A 82 -4.59 0.49 -11.09
C LYS A 82 -5.56 -0.41 -11.86
N GLU A 83 -5.10 -1.19 -12.83
CA GLU A 83 -5.97 -2.13 -13.56
C GLU A 83 -6.53 -3.23 -12.66
N ARG A 84 -5.72 -3.75 -11.73
CA ARG A 84 -6.18 -4.78 -10.79
C ARG A 84 -7.21 -4.23 -9.79
N LEU A 85 -7.07 -2.99 -9.32
CA LEU A 85 -8.04 -2.31 -8.47
C LEU A 85 -9.40 -2.18 -9.16
N LYS A 86 -9.40 -1.78 -10.44
CA LYS A 86 -10.60 -1.75 -11.29
C LYS A 86 -11.23 -3.15 -11.38
N LYS A 87 -10.43 -4.16 -11.67
CA LYS A 87 -10.88 -5.55 -11.85
C LYS A 87 -11.45 -6.18 -10.57
N TYR A 88 -10.77 -6.02 -9.43
CA TYR A 88 -11.11 -6.76 -8.21
C TYR A 88 -12.13 -6.07 -7.32
N TYR A 89 -12.21 -4.74 -7.38
CA TYR A 89 -13.04 -3.93 -6.46
C TYR A 89 -13.99 -2.98 -7.19
N ASN A 90 -14.10 -3.09 -8.52
CA ASN A 90 -15.02 -2.29 -9.35
C ASN A 90 -14.87 -0.78 -9.11
N ILE A 91 -13.62 -0.32 -9.01
CA ILE A 91 -13.30 1.09 -8.78
C ILE A 91 -13.20 1.82 -10.12
N SER A 92 -13.76 3.02 -10.18
CA SER A 92 -13.71 3.86 -11.36
C SER A 92 -12.31 4.41 -11.64
N GLU A 93 -11.92 4.43 -12.92
CA GLU A 93 -10.54 4.69 -13.34
C GLU A 93 -10.06 6.10 -13.00
N GLU A 94 -10.97 7.07 -13.10
CA GLU A 94 -10.74 8.50 -12.82
C GLU A 94 -10.43 8.78 -11.34
N ARG A 95 -10.76 7.84 -10.45
CA ARG A 95 -10.45 7.94 -9.01
C ARG A 95 -9.11 7.33 -8.64
N VAL A 96 -8.42 6.65 -9.56
CA VAL A 96 -7.15 5.98 -9.29
C VAL A 96 -5.99 6.74 -9.95
N TYR A 97 -5.12 7.30 -9.13
CA TYR A 97 -3.96 8.10 -9.52
C TYR A 97 -2.68 7.31 -9.33
N ILE A 98 -1.77 7.41 -10.29
CA ILE A 98 -0.46 6.76 -10.23
C ILE A 98 0.57 7.78 -9.78
N ILE A 99 1.22 7.55 -8.64
CA ILE A 99 2.37 8.30 -8.14
C ILE A 99 3.59 7.37 -8.22
N ASN A 100 4.45 7.63 -9.20
CA ASN A 100 5.70 6.88 -9.33
C ASN A 100 6.62 7.15 -8.13
N LEU A 101 7.15 6.10 -7.52
CA LEU A 101 8.20 6.20 -6.52
C LEU A 101 9.47 6.66 -7.23
N ARG A 102 10.07 7.77 -6.75
CA ARG A 102 11.38 8.23 -7.22
C ARG A 102 12.46 7.62 -6.31
N PRO A 103 13.64 7.27 -6.85
CA PRO A 103 14.77 6.92 -6.02
C PRO A 103 15.10 8.08 -5.07
N ALA A 104 15.69 7.76 -3.92
CA ALA A 104 16.17 8.78 -3.01
C ALA A 104 17.27 9.62 -3.69
N HIS A 105 17.36 10.91 -3.37
CA HIS A 105 18.40 11.79 -3.92
C HIS A 105 19.83 11.30 -3.63
N SER A 106 20.02 10.55 -2.54
CA SER A 106 21.31 9.93 -2.22
C SER A 106 21.78 8.88 -3.24
N VAL A 107 20.88 8.38 -4.08
CA VAL A 107 21.18 7.35 -5.09
C VAL A 107 21.70 7.98 -6.38
N ASP A 108 21.50 9.29 -6.59
CA ASP A 108 21.96 10.00 -7.79
C ASP A 108 23.49 9.93 -7.96
N ASN A 109 24.22 9.81 -6.84
CA ASN A 109 25.69 9.68 -6.80
C ASN A 109 26.16 8.35 -6.20
N PHE A 110 25.33 7.30 -6.22
CA PHE A 110 25.72 6.02 -5.64
C PHE A 110 26.87 5.40 -6.45
N VAL A 111 28.06 5.36 -5.84
CA VAL A 111 29.20 4.61 -6.35
C VAL A 111 29.17 3.22 -5.74
N TYR A 112 29.01 2.21 -6.59
CA TYR A 112 29.02 0.82 -6.15
C TYR A 112 30.43 0.38 -5.73
N GLU A 113 30.69 0.30 -4.42
CA GLU A 113 31.94 -0.22 -3.86
C GLU A 113 31.88 -1.76 -3.76
N LYS A 114 32.37 -2.44 -4.80
CA LYS A 114 32.38 -3.90 -4.91
C LYS A 114 33.10 -4.60 -3.73
N ASP A 115 34.17 -4.00 -3.22
CA ASP A 115 35.03 -4.60 -2.19
C ASP A 115 34.36 -4.74 -0.82
N LYS A 116 33.43 -3.84 -0.45
CA LYS A 116 32.64 -3.96 0.80
C LYS A 116 31.57 -5.04 0.70
N HIS A 117 31.07 -5.33 -0.50
CA HIS A 117 30.03 -6.33 -0.71
C HIS A 117 30.58 -7.76 -0.55
N ASP A 118 31.81 -8.00 -1.01
CA ASP A 118 32.49 -9.29 -0.87
C ASP A 118 32.89 -9.60 0.59
N PHE A 119 33.20 -8.57 1.40
CA PHE A 119 33.45 -8.72 2.83
C PHE A 119 32.19 -9.21 3.58
N ASN A 120 31.03 -8.61 3.32
CA ASN A 120 29.77 -8.98 3.97
C ASN A 120 29.28 -10.38 3.52
N HIS A 121 29.52 -10.76 2.26
CA HIS A 121 29.18 -12.09 1.76
C HIS A 121 30.01 -13.20 2.43
N ARG A 122 31.27 -12.92 2.79
CA ARG A 122 32.14 -13.85 3.54
C ARG A 122 31.74 -14.02 5.00
N ILE A 123 31.25 -12.96 5.64
CA ILE A 123 30.85 -13.00 7.06
C ILE A 123 29.47 -13.62 7.26
N TYR A 124 28.49 -13.32 6.39
CA TYR A 124 27.07 -13.67 6.62
C TYR A 124 26.52 -14.79 5.72
N GLY A 125 27.30 -15.33 4.78
CA GLY A 125 26.96 -16.56 4.06
C GLY A 125 25.66 -16.51 3.24
N TYR A 126 25.27 -15.35 2.70
CA TYR A 126 24.10 -15.26 1.83
C TYR A 126 24.38 -15.97 0.50
N PHE A 127 23.62 -17.02 0.18
CA PHE A 127 23.71 -17.70 -1.11
C PHE A 127 23.17 -16.83 -2.23
N ARG A 128 23.87 -16.86 -3.37
CA ARG A 128 23.60 -16.14 -4.62
C ARG A 128 22.22 -16.40 -5.26
N SER A 129 21.40 -17.26 -4.67
CA SER A 129 20.12 -17.74 -5.22
C SER A 129 18.93 -16.81 -5.04
N TYR A 130 19.07 -15.71 -4.29
CA TYR A 130 17.96 -14.79 -3.97
C TYR A 130 17.97 -13.49 -4.79
N ILE A 131 18.87 -13.34 -5.75
CA ILE A 131 18.92 -12.17 -6.64
C ILE A 131 18.91 -12.66 -8.09
N LEU A 132 17.74 -12.97 -8.61
CA LEU A 132 17.37 -12.92 -10.03
C LEU A 132 15.91 -12.51 -10.15
#